data_AF-A0A087TJF3-F1
#
_entry.id   AF-A0A087TJF3-F1
#
_cell.length_a   1.000
_cell.length_b   1.000
_cell.length_c   1.000
_cell.angle_alpha   90.00
_cell.angle_beta   90.00
_cell.angle_gamma   90.00
#
_symmetry.space_group_name_H-M   'P 1'
#
loop_
_entity.id
_entity.type
_entity.pdbx_description
1 polymer ?
#
loop_
_entity_poly.entity_id
_entity_poly.type
_entity_poly.pdbx_seq_one_letter_code
_entity_poly.pdbx_strand_id
1 'polypeptide(L)'
;MLGQDDTCIRHSPVIVCGQDGSGKSTLLSQVFMYSPEWLGNDVVRIIRHVGRSPCTSFTPELLRNLCLHISLLFGFEITPRHYSFELGKLSIWFQDLLKLVEAKDNDLVIVLDNLHSLRCAPNNQASILGWLPWNLPPNVHIILEEEKILGLLKTRISTSENFVYISSLNGQSALSMMQSNLKDNKHVLTSDQWQIVKQRISDKSVSPLYVKLLSSLAKRWPSYKSLNDKD
;
A
#
# COMPACT_ATOMS: atom_id res chain seq x y z
N MET A 1 11.32 -13.70 41.53
CA MET A 1 10.91 -13.73 40.12
C MET A 1 10.94 -12.29 39.66
N LEU A 2 12.09 -11.85 39.16
CA LEU A 2 12.30 -10.49 38.67
C LEU A 2 11.87 -10.46 37.20
N GLY A 3 11.06 -9.46 36.85
CA GLY A 3 10.46 -9.30 35.54
C GLY A 3 11.50 -9.28 34.43
N GLN A 4 11.23 -10.03 33.37
CA GLN A 4 11.77 -9.73 32.07
C GLN A 4 11.11 -8.43 31.62
N ASP A 5 11.82 -7.32 31.76
CA ASP A 5 11.56 -6.13 30.96
C ASP A 5 11.91 -6.49 29.51
N ASP A 6 10.99 -7.18 28.83
CA ASP A 6 10.98 -7.21 27.37
C ASP A 6 10.72 -5.77 26.94
N THR A 7 11.78 -5.05 26.63
CA THR A 7 11.68 -3.72 26.05
C THR A 7 10.90 -3.87 24.75
N CYS A 8 9.63 -3.50 24.83
CA CYS A 8 8.67 -3.46 23.76
C CYS A 8 9.20 -2.50 22.68
N ILE A 9 9.96 -3.04 21.72
CA ILE A 9 10.68 -2.24 20.72
C ILE A 9 9.64 -1.58 19.81
N ARG A 10 9.49 -0.28 19.98
CA ARG A 10 8.65 0.52 19.09
C ARG A 10 9.30 0.67 17.72
N HIS A 11 8.49 0.79 16.69
CA HIS A 11 8.96 0.91 15.31
C HIS A 11 8.23 2.01 14.54
N SER A 12 8.71 2.34 13.33
CA SER A 12 8.07 3.32 12.45
C SER A 12 7.20 2.65 11.38
N PRO A 13 6.30 3.40 10.71
CA PRO A 13 5.57 2.91 9.54
C PRO A 13 6.49 2.40 8.43
N VAL A 14 5.99 1.48 7.59
CA VAL A 14 6.68 0.99 6.39
C VAL A 14 6.12 1.70 5.15
N ILE A 15 7.02 2.23 4.33
CA ILE A 15 6.71 3.05 3.16
C ILE A 15 7.10 2.26 1.93
N VAL A 16 6.11 1.95 1.09
CA VAL A 16 6.30 1.34 -0.22
C VAL A 16 6.44 2.43 -1.27
N CYS A 17 7.58 2.46 -1.95
CA CYS A 17 7.92 3.42 -2.99
C CYS A 17 8.06 2.73 -4.35
N GLY A 18 7.82 3.46 -5.43
CA GLY A 18 8.04 2.98 -6.80
C GLY A 18 7.22 3.79 -7.79
N GLN A 19 7.47 3.60 -9.08
CA GLN A 19 6.77 4.34 -10.13
C GLN A 19 5.31 3.92 -10.28
N ASP A 20 4.50 4.75 -10.91
CA ASP A 20 3.11 4.41 -11.23
C ASP A 20 3.01 3.12 -12.06
N GLY A 21 2.10 2.23 -11.65
CA GLY A 21 1.94 0.92 -12.29
C GLY A 21 3.04 -0.09 -11.96
N SER A 22 3.97 0.20 -11.03
CA SER A 22 5.02 -0.74 -10.59
C SER A 22 4.49 -1.92 -9.76
N GLY A 23 3.22 -1.89 -9.33
CA GLY A 23 2.60 -2.97 -8.56
C GLY A 23 2.52 -2.72 -7.05
N LYS A 24 2.74 -1.48 -6.60
CA LYS A 24 2.68 -1.08 -5.19
C LYS A 24 1.36 -1.48 -4.49
N SER A 25 0.20 -1.15 -5.05
CA SER A 25 -1.10 -1.58 -4.50
C SER A 25 -1.28 -3.11 -4.51
N THR A 26 -0.63 -3.82 -5.45
CA THR A 26 -0.61 -5.29 -5.45
C THR A 26 0.22 -5.83 -4.28
N LEU A 27 1.39 -5.24 -4.01
CA LEU A 27 2.21 -5.59 -2.84
C LEU A 27 1.45 -5.29 -1.53
N LEU A 28 0.82 -4.13 -1.41
CA LEU A 28 0.00 -3.78 -0.25
C LEU A 28 -1.15 -4.78 -0.02
N SER A 29 -1.78 -5.25 -1.11
CA SER A 29 -2.81 -6.29 -1.03
C SER A 29 -2.24 -7.61 -0.54
N GLN A 30 -1.03 -7.98 -0.97
CA GLN A 30 -0.35 -9.18 -0.45
C GLN A 30 -0.02 -9.04 1.04
N VAL A 31 0.47 -7.87 1.48
CA VAL A 31 0.70 -7.60 2.90
C VAL A 31 -0.59 -7.78 3.70
N PHE A 32 -1.70 -7.22 3.23
CA PHE A 32 -3.00 -7.39 3.88
C PHE A 32 -3.43 -8.88 3.92
N MET A 33 -3.21 -9.63 2.84
CA MET A 33 -3.64 -11.03 2.75
C MET A 33 -2.82 -11.96 3.65
N TYR A 34 -1.50 -11.82 3.65
CA TYR A 34 -0.56 -12.76 4.28
C TYR A 34 -0.07 -12.33 5.67
N SER A 35 -0.40 -11.13 6.15
CA SER A 35 0.03 -10.69 7.49
C SER A 35 -0.35 -11.64 8.64
N PRO A 36 -1.49 -12.36 8.64
CA PRO A 36 -1.78 -13.33 9.69
C PRO A 36 -0.79 -14.50 9.70
N GLU A 37 -0.34 -14.95 8.53
CA GLU A 37 0.63 -16.04 8.41
C GLU A 37 2.02 -15.60 8.90
N TRP A 38 2.39 -14.34 8.67
CA TRP A 38 3.70 -13.81 9.06
C TRP A 38 3.80 -13.47 10.55
N LEU A 39 2.73 -12.94 11.15
CA LEU A 39 2.73 -12.50 12.54
C LEU A 39 2.40 -13.64 13.51
N GLY A 40 1.75 -14.71 13.03
CA GLY A 40 1.49 -15.92 13.83
C GLY A 40 0.45 -15.76 14.95
N ASN A 41 -0.04 -14.54 15.18
CA ASN A 41 -1.09 -14.20 16.14
C ASN A 41 -2.40 -13.85 15.42
N ASP A 42 -3.45 -13.58 16.20
CA ASP A 42 -4.70 -13.06 15.65
C ASP A 42 -4.53 -11.60 15.22
N VAL A 43 -4.70 -11.35 13.92
CA VAL A 43 -4.41 -10.07 13.27
C VAL A 43 -5.69 -9.38 12.83
N VAL A 44 -5.96 -8.23 13.43
CA VAL A 44 -6.97 -7.28 12.99
C VAL A 44 -6.41 -6.46 11.83
N ARG A 45 -7.08 -6.47 10.69
CA ARG A 45 -6.58 -5.84 9.46
C ARG A 45 -7.53 -4.78 8.93
N ILE A 46 -7.00 -3.61 8.60
CA ILE A 46 -7.75 -2.49 8.03
C ILE A 46 -7.04 -2.01 6.76
N ILE A 47 -7.76 -1.94 5.65
CA ILE A 47 -7.26 -1.34 4.40
C ILE A 47 -8.10 -0.13 4.00
N ARG A 48 -7.43 0.91 3.47
CA ARG A 48 -8.07 2.11 2.88
C ARG A 48 -7.41 2.48 1.56
N HIS A 49 -8.20 2.57 0.50
CA HIS A 49 -7.79 3.19 -0.77
C HIS A 49 -8.08 4.69 -0.71
N VAL A 50 -7.03 5.48 -0.45
CA VAL A 50 -7.14 6.92 -0.25
C VAL A 50 -7.54 7.63 -1.56
N GLY A 51 -8.45 8.59 -1.44
CA GLY A 51 -8.95 9.38 -2.56
C GLY A 51 -9.98 8.68 -3.48
N ARG A 52 -10.44 7.47 -3.14
CA ARG A 52 -11.45 6.73 -3.93
C ARG A 52 -12.90 7.00 -3.52
N SER A 53 -13.11 7.53 -2.32
CA SER A 53 -14.44 7.91 -1.80
C SER A 53 -14.34 9.18 -0.95
N PRO A 54 -15.42 9.96 -0.77
CA PRO A 54 -15.42 11.16 0.07
C PRO A 54 -14.86 10.89 1.49
N CYS A 55 -15.21 9.74 2.08
CA CYS A 55 -14.75 9.31 3.41
C CYS A 55 -13.24 9.05 3.52
N THR A 56 -12.55 8.98 2.38
CA THR A 56 -11.11 8.70 2.26
C THR A 56 -10.35 9.80 1.51
N SER A 57 -11.03 10.88 1.14
CA SER A 57 -10.45 11.97 0.35
C SER A 57 -9.90 13.10 1.21
N PHE A 58 -10.39 13.23 2.44
CA PHE A 58 -10.01 14.31 3.36
C PHE A 58 -9.46 13.71 4.66
N THR A 59 -8.41 14.34 5.20
CA THR A 59 -7.69 13.83 6.38
C THR A 59 -8.60 13.62 7.60
N PRO A 60 -9.43 14.59 8.03
CA PRO A 60 -10.30 14.39 9.20
C PRO A 60 -11.27 13.21 9.02
N GLU A 61 -11.84 13.07 7.84
CA GLU A 61 -12.79 12.01 7.51
C GLU A 61 -12.11 10.64 7.51
N LEU A 62 -10.93 10.51 6.88
CA LEU A 62 -10.15 9.28 6.91
C LEU A 62 -9.82 8.88 8.34
N LEU A 63 -9.32 9.82 9.14
CA LEU A 63 -8.88 9.57 10.50
C LEU A 63 -10.04 9.18 11.42
N ARG A 64 -11.17 9.90 11.32
CA ARG A 64 -12.40 9.54 12.02
C ARG A 64 -12.87 8.13 11.66
N ASN A 65 -12.87 7.78 10.38
CA ASN A 65 -13.27 6.45 9.92
C ASN A 65 -12.30 5.36 10.41
N LEU A 66 -11.00 5.63 10.49
CA LEU A 66 -10.03 4.71 11.09
C LEU A 66 -10.30 4.52 12.58
N CYS A 67 -10.45 5.60 13.33
CA CYS A 67 -10.71 5.53 14.77
C CYS A 67 -12.00 4.75 15.08
N LEU A 68 -13.10 5.05 14.39
CA LEU A 68 -14.36 4.31 14.54
C LEU A 68 -14.19 2.83 14.21
N HIS A 69 -13.47 2.50 13.12
CA HIS A 69 -13.27 1.11 12.71
C HIS A 69 -12.43 0.33 13.73
N ILE A 70 -11.36 0.93 14.25
CA ILE A 70 -10.53 0.33 15.31
C ILE A 70 -11.37 0.13 16.57
N SER A 71 -12.11 1.15 17.02
CA SER A 71 -12.97 1.02 18.19
C SER A 71 -13.97 -0.11 18.06
N LEU A 72 -14.60 -0.27 16.90
CA LEU A 72 -15.56 -1.35 16.66
C LEU A 72 -14.89 -2.73 16.66
N LEU A 73 -13.73 -2.90 16.03
CA LEU A 73 -13.05 -4.20 15.95
C LEU A 73 -12.49 -4.67 17.30
N PHE A 74 -12.01 -3.74 18.14
CA PHE A 74 -11.45 -4.06 19.45
C PHE A 74 -12.43 -3.89 20.61
N GLY A 75 -13.68 -3.48 20.34
CA GLY A 75 -14.70 -3.26 21.36
C GLY A 75 -14.41 -2.10 22.30
N PHE A 76 -13.70 -1.06 21.84
CA PHE A 76 -13.42 0.14 22.63
C PHE A 76 -14.64 1.07 22.68
N GLU A 77 -14.82 1.74 23.81
CA GLU A 77 -15.94 2.66 24.01
C GLU A 77 -15.87 3.88 23.09
N ILE A 78 -16.99 4.16 22.42
CA ILE A 78 -17.18 5.36 21.60
C ILE A 78 -18.11 6.30 22.35
N THR A 79 -17.61 7.47 22.71
CA THR A 79 -18.34 8.47 23.51
C THR A 79 -18.59 9.73 22.68
N PRO A 80 -19.53 10.63 23.09
CA PRO A 80 -19.87 11.82 22.33
C PRO A 80 -18.68 12.72 21.94
N ARG A 81 -17.64 12.77 22.78
CA ARG A 81 -16.39 13.50 22.51
C ARG A 81 -15.64 13.01 21.26
N HIS A 82 -15.86 11.76 20.83
CA HIS A 82 -15.22 11.17 19.66
C HIS A 82 -15.91 11.54 18.33
N TYR A 83 -17.09 12.18 18.35
CA TYR A 83 -17.77 12.63 17.13
C TYR A 83 -17.27 13.99 16.58
N SER A 84 -16.09 14.44 17.01
CA SER A 84 -15.46 15.64 16.46
C SER A 84 -15.07 15.45 15.00
N PHE A 85 -15.00 16.55 14.25
CA PHE A 85 -14.39 16.63 12.92
C PHE A 85 -13.08 17.44 12.95
N GLU A 86 -12.62 17.84 14.14
CA GLU A 86 -11.40 18.61 14.31
C GLU A 86 -10.18 17.68 14.23
N LEU A 87 -9.27 17.97 13.31
CA LEU A 87 -8.09 17.13 13.04
C LEU A 87 -7.25 16.86 14.31
N GLY A 88 -7.03 17.88 15.15
CA GLY A 88 -6.25 17.74 16.37
C GLY A 88 -6.84 16.73 17.35
N LYS A 89 -8.15 16.82 17.61
CA LYS A 89 -8.88 15.88 18.47
C LYS A 89 -8.90 14.47 17.89
N LEU A 90 -9.09 14.34 16.58
CA LEU A 90 -9.04 13.05 15.89
C LEU A 90 -7.64 12.41 15.95
N SER A 91 -6.60 13.22 15.86
CA SER A 91 -5.20 12.76 15.97
C SER A 91 -4.92 12.24 17.37
N ILE A 92 -5.33 12.97 18.41
CA ILE A 92 -5.22 12.51 19.80
C ILE A 92 -5.98 11.20 20.01
N TRP A 93 -7.23 11.14 19.55
CA TRP A 93 -8.05 9.93 19.67
C TRP A 93 -7.42 8.73 18.96
N PHE A 94 -6.86 8.92 17.77
CA PHE A 94 -6.15 7.86 17.06
C PHE A 94 -4.96 7.34 17.86
N GLN A 95 -4.11 8.23 18.41
CA GLN A 95 -2.98 7.85 19.25
C GLN A 95 -3.43 7.09 20.51
N ASP A 96 -4.50 7.54 21.16
CA ASP A 96 -5.04 6.87 22.34
C ASP A 96 -5.58 5.47 22.01
N LEU A 97 -6.22 5.29 20.85
CA LEU A 97 -6.62 3.96 20.38
C LEU A 97 -5.42 3.03 20.16
N LEU A 98 -4.32 3.52 19.57
CA LEU A 98 -3.13 2.70 19.38
C LEU A 98 -2.50 2.26 20.72
N LYS A 99 -2.53 3.11 21.75
CA LYS A 99 -2.12 2.73 23.11
C LYS A 99 -3.06 1.69 23.74
N LEU A 100 -4.36 1.75 23.44
CA LEU A 100 -5.30 0.73 23.91
C LEU A 100 -5.08 -0.61 23.19
N VAL A 101 -4.71 -0.57 21.90
CA VAL A 101 -4.33 -1.77 21.13
C VAL A 101 -3.04 -2.36 21.68
N GLU A 102 -2.07 -1.56 22.11
CA GLU A 102 -0.83 -2.03 22.74
C GLU A 102 -1.07 -2.96 23.95
N ALA A 103 -2.19 -2.79 24.66
CA ALA A 103 -2.59 -3.65 25.78
C ALA A 103 -3.36 -4.92 25.37
N LYS A 104 -3.47 -5.21 24.06
CA LYS A 104 -4.16 -6.39 23.51
C LYS A 104 -3.14 -7.37 22.93
N ASP A 105 -3.51 -8.65 22.96
CA ASP A 105 -2.68 -9.72 22.40
C ASP A 105 -2.77 -9.81 20.86
N ASN A 106 -3.71 -9.08 20.26
CA ASN A 106 -3.91 -9.04 18.82
C ASN A 106 -3.00 -8.01 18.14
N ASP A 107 -2.54 -8.34 16.94
CA ASP A 107 -1.86 -7.39 16.06
C ASP A 107 -2.87 -6.54 15.27
N LEU A 108 -2.54 -5.28 15.03
CA LEU A 108 -3.29 -4.36 14.18
C LEU A 108 -2.45 -3.99 12.95
N VAL A 109 -2.90 -4.40 11.78
CA VAL A 109 -2.27 -4.01 10.49
C VAL A 109 -3.16 -3.02 9.76
N ILE A 110 -2.65 -1.81 9.52
CA ILE A 110 -3.30 -0.75 8.75
C ILE A 110 -2.56 -0.54 7.43
N VAL A 111 -3.27 -0.73 6.32
CA VAL A 111 -2.76 -0.54 4.97
C VAL A 111 -3.41 0.69 4.34
N LEU A 112 -2.58 1.68 3.96
CA LEU A 112 -3.02 2.92 3.33
C LEU A 112 -2.47 2.98 1.89
N ASP A 113 -3.34 2.71 0.94
CA ASP A 113 -3.01 2.76 -0.49
C ASP A 113 -3.25 4.17 -1.03
N ASN A 114 -2.34 4.67 -1.87
CA ASN A 114 -2.46 5.93 -2.60
C ASN A 114 -2.52 7.20 -1.70
N LEU A 115 -1.68 7.27 -0.65
CA LEU A 115 -1.75 8.31 0.39
C LEU A 115 -1.60 9.75 -0.15
N HIS A 116 -0.81 9.96 -1.21
CA HIS A 116 -0.66 11.27 -1.87
C HIS A 116 -1.97 11.89 -2.37
N SER A 117 -3.02 11.09 -2.54
CA SER A 117 -4.34 11.58 -2.94
C SER A 117 -5.13 12.17 -1.77
N LEU A 118 -4.61 12.12 -0.55
CA LEU A 118 -5.22 12.70 0.63
C LEU A 118 -5.20 14.23 0.55
N ARG A 119 -6.38 14.83 0.61
CA ARG A 119 -6.53 16.28 0.63
C ARG A 119 -6.45 16.76 2.07
N CYS A 120 -5.57 17.73 2.28
CA CYS A 120 -5.57 18.54 3.49
C CYS A 120 -6.08 19.95 3.16
N ALA A 121 -6.43 20.72 4.18
CA ALA A 121 -6.82 22.12 4.02
C ALA A 121 -5.77 22.87 3.16
N PRO A 122 -6.21 23.82 2.32
CA PRO A 122 -5.29 24.60 1.50
C PRO A 122 -4.26 25.24 2.44
N ASN A 123 -3.00 25.26 2.02
CA ASN A 123 -1.86 25.97 2.64
C ASN A 123 -0.86 25.12 3.45
N ASN A 124 -1.01 23.79 3.58
CA ASN A 124 0.01 23.04 4.33
C ASN A 124 0.18 21.57 3.88
N GLN A 125 0.97 21.31 2.83
CA GLN A 125 1.32 19.93 2.45
C GLN A 125 2.09 19.20 3.56
N ALA A 126 2.85 19.91 4.39
CA ALA A 126 3.54 19.33 5.54
C ALA A 126 2.59 18.85 6.65
N SER A 127 1.33 19.35 6.69
CA SER A 127 0.33 18.87 7.66
C SER A 127 -0.40 17.62 7.21
N ILE A 128 -0.26 17.18 5.94
CA ILE A 128 -0.86 15.94 5.43
C ILE A 128 -0.49 14.74 6.31
N LEU A 129 0.74 14.72 6.84
CA LEU A 129 1.27 13.64 7.68
C LEU A 129 1.31 13.97 9.17
N GLY A 130 0.78 15.12 9.59
CA GLY A 130 0.85 15.58 10.99
C GLY A 130 0.12 14.67 11.98
N TRP A 131 -0.87 13.91 11.49
CA TRP A 131 -1.66 12.96 12.27
C TRP A 131 -1.03 11.57 12.37
N LEU A 132 -0.11 11.23 11.45
CA LEU A 132 0.43 9.87 11.32
C LEU A 132 1.41 9.59 12.50
N PRO A 133 1.22 8.50 13.25
CA PRO A 133 2.18 8.05 14.26
C PRO A 133 3.50 7.59 13.60
N TRP A 134 4.61 8.07 14.16
CA TRP A 134 5.97 7.66 13.73
C TRP A 134 6.64 6.68 14.69
N ASN A 135 6.01 6.47 15.85
CA ASN A 135 6.48 5.62 16.93
C ASN A 135 5.34 4.67 17.35
N LEU A 136 5.27 3.52 16.66
CA LEU A 136 4.20 2.55 16.78
C LEU A 136 4.49 1.55 17.91
N PRO A 137 3.47 1.13 18.68
CA PRO A 137 3.53 -0.09 19.48
C PRO A 137 3.96 -1.32 18.64
N PRO A 138 4.54 -2.37 19.25
CA PRO A 138 5.08 -3.53 18.52
C PRO A 138 4.00 -4.31 17.78
N ASN A 139 2.77 -4.29 18.28
CA ASN A 139 1.61 -4.99 17.73
C ASN A 139 0.77 -4.07 16.81
N VAL A 140 1.29 -2.91 16.41
CA VAL A 140 0.62 -1.98 15.50
C VAL A 140 1.51 -1.70 14.31
N HIS A 141 1.08 -2.17 13.15
CA HIS A 141 1.83 -2.02 11.90
C HIS A 141 1.07 -1.13 10.93
N ILE A 142 1.71 -0.07 10.46
CA ILE A 142 1.17 0.80 9.40
C ILE A 142 2.04 0.67 8.17
N ILE A 143 1.42 0.27 7.06
CA ILE A 143 2.07 0.17 5.76
C ILE A 143 1.36 1.13 4.81
N LEU A 144 2.12 2.00 4.16
CA LEU A 144 1.58 2.99 3.24
C LEU A 144 2.37 3.03 1.94
N GLU A 145 1.70 3.36 0.85
CA GLU A 145 2.33 3.59 -0.44
C GLU A 145 2.49 5.09 -0.70
N GLU A 146 3.72 5.51 -1.00
CA GLU A 146 4.01 6.90 -1.30
C GLU A 146 5.29 7.11 -2.14
N GLU A 147 5.20 8.02 -3.13
CA GLU A 147 6.31 8.42 -4.00
C GLU A 147 6.48 9.94 -4.02
N LYS A 148 5.39 10.71 -4.06
CA LYS A 148 5.38 12.15 -4.31
C LYS A 148 5.83 12.97 -3.11
N ILE A 149 5.55 12.52 -1.88
CA ILE A 149 5.97 13.20 -0.64
C ILE A 149 7.14 12.50 0.07
N LEU A 150 7.95 11.72 -0.67
CA LEU A 150 9.08 10.97 -0.12
C LEU A 150 10.09 11.85 0.65
N GLY A 151 10.31 13.09 0.18
CA GLY A 151 11.18 14.04 0.88
C GLY A 151 10.70 14.36 2.29
N LEU A 152 9.39 14.55 2.48
CA LEU A 152 8.79 14.79 3.80
C LEU A 152 8.81 13.53 4.68
N LEU A 153 8.67 12.34 4.09
CA LEU A 153 8.75 11.08 4.84
C LEU A 153 10.16 10.83 5.37
N LYS A 154 11.19 11.14 4.57
CA LYS A 154 12.60 10.99 4.96
C LYS A 154 13.02 11.95 6.09
N THR A 155 12.31 13.06 6.32
CA THR A 155 12.59 13.92 7.49
C THR A 155 11.95 13.39 8.78
N ARG A 156 10.97 12.49 8.67
CA ARG A 156 10.25 11.91 9.83
C ARG A 156 10.77 10.54 10.22
N ILE A 157 11.33 9.79 9.27
CA ILE A 157 11.86 8.44 9.50
C ILE A 157 13.35 8.44 9.22
N SER A 158 14.14 8.15 10.25
CA SER A 158 15.60 8.15 10.17
C SER A 158 16.17 6.85 9.59
N THR A 159 15.43 5.75 9.67
CA THR A 159 15.91 4.42 9.27
C THR A 159 15.54 4.11 7.82
N SER A 160 16.53 3.74 7.00
CA SER A 160 16.31 3.38 5.60
C SER A 160 15.51 2.08 5.42
N GLU A 161 15.52 1.20 6.42
CA GLU A 161 14.85 -0.11 6.41
C GLU A 161 13.32 -0.01 6.32
N ASN A 162 12.75 1.13 6.71
CA ASN A 162 11.32 1.41 6.59
C ASN A 162 10.89 1.69 5.15
N PHE A 163 11.82 1.89 4.21
CA PHE A 163 11.50 2.20 2.81
C PHE A 163 11.71 0.99 1.91
N VAL A 164 10.61 0.47 1.35
CA VAL A 164 10.60 -0.64 0.40
C VAL A 164 10.45 -0.10 -1.02
N TYR A 165 11.50 -0.18 -1.83
CA TYR A 165 11.47 0.31 -3.21
C TYR A 165 11.14 -0.81 -4.19
N ILE A 166 10.04 -0.65 -4.92
CA ILE A 166 9.67 -1.52 -6.05
C ILE A 166 10.28 -0.94 -7.32
N SER A 167 11.30 -1.61 -7.83
CA SER A 167 11.92 -1.30 -9.11
C SER A 167 11.03 -1.71 -10.30
N SER A 168 11.21 -1.03 -11.44
CA SER A 168 10.59 -1.42 -12.70
C SER A 168 11.09 -2.79 -13.17
N LEU A 169 10.31 -3.48 -14.00
CA LEU A 169 10.71 -4.78 -14.53
C LEU A 169 11.85 -4.61 -15.53
N ASN A 170 12.85 -5.48 -15.42
CA ASN A 170 13.80 -5.68 -16.51
C ASN A 170 13.14 -6.47 -17.66
N GLY A 171 13.74 -6.45 -18.84
CA GLY A 171 13.17 -7.10 -20.03
C GLY A 171 12.91 -8.60 -19.86
N GLN A 172 13.77 -9.31 -19.12
CA GLN A 172 13.60 -10.75 -18.88
C GLN A 172 12.42 -11.05 -17.94
N SER A 173 12.29 -10.32 -16.83
CA SER A 173 11.18 -10.43 -15.89
C SER A 173 9.86 -10.03 -16.55
N ALA A 174 9.88 -9.01 -17.41
CA ALA A 174 8.71 -8.59 -18.19
C ALA A 174 8.26 -9.66 -19.19
N LEU A 175 9.20 -10.29 -19.91
CA LEU A 175 8.89 -11.41 -20.80
C LEU A 175 8.35 -12.62 -20.05
N SER A 176 8.94 -12.94 -18.89
CA SER A 176 8.48 -14.04 -18.04
C SER A 176 7.06 -13.78 -17.51
N MET A 177 6.78 -12.55 -17.07
CA MET A 177 5.44 -12.12 -16.67
C MET A 177 4.44 -12.20 -17.83
N MET A 178 4.83 -11.78 -19.03
CA MET A 178 4.01 -11.91 -20.24
C MET A 178 3.66 -13.38 -20.52
N GLN A 179 4.65 -14.27 -20.47
CA GLN A 179 4.45 -15.71 -20.67
C GLN A 179 3.50 -16.29 -19.62
N SER A 180 3.66 -15.93 -18.35
CA SER A 180 2.75 -16.33 -17.28
C SER A 180 1.32 -15.85 -17.55
N ASN A 181 1.13 -14.57 -17.86
CA ASN A 181 -0.17 -14.00 -18.17
C ASN A 181 -0.86 -14.71 -19.34
N LEU A 182 -0.11 -15.06 -20.40
CA LEU A 182 -0.64 -15.79 -21.55
C LEU A 182 -1.04 -17.22 -21.19
N LYS A 183 -0.20 -17.92 -20.42
CA LYS A 183 -0.45 -19.28 -19.93
C LYS A 183 -1.69 -19.34 -19.04
N ASP A 184 -1.83 -18.41 -18.10
CA ASP A 184 -3.00 -18.31 -17.21
C ASP A 184 -4.30 -18.10 -17.98
N ASN A 185 -4.21 -17.53 -19.18
CA ASN A 185 -5.34 -17.28 -20.08
C ASN A 185 -5.45 -18.31 -21.22
N LYS A 186 -4.69 -19.42 -21.15
CA LYS A 186 -4.70 -20.49 -22.16
C LYS A 186 -4.50 -19.99 -23.60
N HIS A 187 -3.69 -18.94 -23.77
CA HIS A 187 -3.42 -18.32 -25.08
C HIS A 187 -1.95 -18.49 -25.47
N VAL A 188 -1.70 -18.72 -26.75
CA VAL A 188 -0.35 -18.91 -27.30
C VAL A 188 -0.18 -18.01 -28.51
N LEU A 189 0.88 -17.21 -28.51
CA LEU A 189 1.27 -16.36 -29.63
C LEU A 189 2.12 -17.13 -30.64
N THR A 190 2.06 -16.74 -31.91
CA THR A 190 2.96 -17.26 -32.94
C THR A 190 4.39 -16.74 -32.73
N SER A 191 5.37 -17.37 -33.38
CA SER A 191 6.78 -16.96 -33.30
C SER A 191 6.98 -15.49 -33.70
N ASP A 192 6.30 -15.04 -34.75
CA ASP A 192 6.41 -13.66 -35.27
C ASP A 192 5.79 -12.65 -34.30
N GLN A 193 4.63 -12.98 -33.72
CA GLN A 193 3.99 -12.16 -32.68
C GLN A 193 4.88 -12.05 -31.43
N TRP A 194 5.57 -13.13 -31.07
CA TRP A 194 6.55 -13.12 -29.99
C TRP A 194 7.77 -12.26 -30.26
N GLN A 195 8.26 -12.20 -31.51
CA GLN A 195 9.38 -11.33 -31.87
C GLN A 195 9.02 -9.86 -31.67
N ILE A 196 7.81 -9.45 -32.06
CA ILE A 196 7.33 -8.08 -31.86
C ILE A 196 7.21 -7.75 -30.38
N VAL A 197 6.62 -8.64 -29.57
CA VAL A 197 6.54 -8.45 -28.11
C VAL A 197 7.94 -8.29 -27.49
N LYS A 198 8.91 -9.11 -27.91
CA LYS A 198 10.29 -9.02 -27.45
C LYS A 198 10.91 -7.67 -27.80
N GLN A 199 10.74 -7.20 -29.04
CA GLN A 199 11.25 -5.92 -29.49
C GLN A 199 10.65 -4.75 -28.69
N ARG A 200 9.35 -4.79 -28.38
CA ARG A 200 8.69 -3.74 -27.58
C ARG A 200 9.15 -3.72 -26.12
N ILE A 201 9.47 -4.88 -25.56
CA ILE A 201 9.91 -5.03 -24.16
C ILE A 201 11.42 -4.79 -24.00
N SER A 202 12.24 -5.14 -25.01
CA SER A 202 13.70 -5.03 -24.94
C SER A 202 14.20 -3.60 -24.81
N ASP A 203 13.42 -2.63 -25.30
CA ASP A 203 13.93 -1.29 -25.50
C ASP A 203 13.71 -0.35 -24.31
N LYS A 204 13.00 -0.77 -23.24
CA LYS A 204 12.64 0.10 -22.10
C LYS A 204 12.50 -0.65 -20.78
N SER A 205 12.73 0.05 -19.66
CA SER A 205 12.17 -0.36 -18.37
C SER A 205 10.64 -0.29 -18.45
N VAL A 206 9.98 -1.40 -18.17
CA VAL A 206 8.52 -1.53 -18.33
C VAL A 206 7.87 -1.77 -16.98
N SER A 207 6.69 -1.16 -16.78
CA SER A 207 5.90 -1.40 -15.59
C SER A 207 5.12 -2.73 -15.72
N PRO A 208 4.88 -3.46 -14.61
CA PRO A 208 3.98 -4.60 -14.60
C PRO A 208 2.59 -4.30 -15.19
N LEU A 209 2.07 -3.07 -14.99
CA LEU A 209 0.81 -2.64 -15.60
C LEU A 209 0.89 -2.64 -17.13
N TYR A 210 2.00 -2.13 -17.70
CA TYR A 210 2.23 -2.17 -19.14
C TYR A 210 2.21 -3.61 -19.68
N VAL A 211 2.92 -4.53 -19.01
CA VAL A 211 2.93 -5.95 -19.41
C VAL A 211 1.54 -6.58 -19.31
N LYS A 212 0.76 -6.26 -18.27
CA LYS A 212 -0.65 -6.71 -18.17
C LYS A 212 -1.49 -6.19 -19.32
N LEU A 213 -1.39 -4.91 -19.68
CA LEU A 213 -2.12 -4.33 -20.80
C LEU A 213 -1.71 -4.96 -22.13
N LEU A 214 -0.41 -5.10 -22.37
CA LEU A 214 0.12 -5.76 -23.56
C LEU A 214 -0.37 -7.21 -23.65
N SER A 215 -0.36 -7.96 -22.55
CA SER A 215 -0.92 -9.31 -22.52
C SER A 215 -2.41 -9.33 -22.83
N SER A 216 -3.18 -8.34 -22.37
CA SER A 216 -4.60 -8.23 -22.67
C SER A 216 -4.89 -7.87 -24.13
N LEU A 217 -4.02 -7.09 -24.76
CA LEU A 217 -4.09 -6.78 -26.19
C LEU A 217 -3.71 -8.01 -27.01
N ALA A 218 -2.62 -8.68 -26.65
CA ALA A 218 -2.10 -9.85 -27.33
C ALA A 218 -3.12 -11.00 -27.39
N LYS A 219 -3.93 -11.18 -26.33
CA LYS A 219 -5.06 -12.13 -26.32
C LYS A 219 -6.07 -11.94 -27.45
N ARG A 220 -6.18 -10.74 -28.02
CA ARG A 220 -7.12 -10.43 -29.10
C ARG A 220 -6.53 -10.69 -30.48
N TRP A 221 -5.26 -11.06 -30.57
CA TRP A 221 -4.62 -11.33 -31.85
C TRP A 221 -4.96 -12.74 -32.32
N PRO A 222 -5.67 -12.89 -33.45
CA PRO A 222 -5.77 -14.19 -34.08
C PRO A 222 -4.41 -14.58 -34.69
N SER A 223 -4.19 -15.89 -34.86
CA SER A 223 -2.93 -16.43 -35.39
C SER A 223 -2.56 -15.92 -36.79
N TYR A 224 -3.55 -15.52 -37.59
CA TYR A 224 -3.36 -15.02 -38.95
C TYR A 224 -3.13 -13.49 -39.02
N LYS A 225 -3.23 -12.77 -37.90
CA LYS A 225 -2.99 -11.32 -37.90
C LYS A 225 -1.48 -11.05 -38.02
N SER A 226 -1.07 -10.52 -39.17
CA SER A 226 0.23 -9.85 -39.30
C SER A 226 0.20 -8.56 -38.50
N LEU A 227 1.13 -8.40 -37.58
CA LEU A 227 1.26 -7.22 -36.73
C LEU A 227 2.34 -6.30 -37.31
N ASN A 228 2.07 -4.99 -37.32
CA ASN A 228 3.05 -3.98 -37.75
C ASN A 228 3.50 -3.13 -36.57
N ASP A 229 4.48 -2.24 -36.76
CA ASP A 229 5.01 -1.31 -35.74
C ASP A 229 3.98 -0.35 -35.10
N LYS A 230 2.74 -0.33 -35.60
CA LYS A 230 1.63 0.47 -35.05
C LYS A 230 0.65 -0.33 -34.19
N ASP A 231 0.76 -1.66 -34.17
CA ASP A 231 0.00 -2.57 -33.29
C ASP A 231 0.71 -2.79 -31.94
#